data_AF-A0A8T6S2B0-F1
#
_entry.id   AF-A0A8T6S2B0-F1
#
_cell.length_a   1.000
_cell.length_b   1.000
_cell.length_c   1.000
_cell.angle_alpha   90.00
_cell.angle_beta   90.00
_cell.angle_gamma   90.00
#
_symmetry.space_group_name_H-M   'P 1'
#
loop_
_entity.id
_entity.type
_entity.pdbx_description
1 polymer ?
#
loop_
_entity_poly.entity_id
_entity_poly.type
_entity_poly.pdbx_seq_one_letter_code
_entity_poly.pdbx_strand_id
1 'polypeptide(L)'
;MVEELIDTGFNREPVHLRALDSSGGTVHIQVANSMLSPPNDHLGISFIQDVTPIREALDQQNRMVQAMDRVEDTVVLADSMGRIFYANAAALRNTGYALEEVLGRPLHIFI
;
A
#
# COMPACT_ATOMS: atom_id res chain seq x y z
N MET A 1 6.00 25.86 -31.13
CA MET A 1 4.81 26.58 -30.66
C MET A 1 3.70 25.53 -30.59
N VAL A 2 3.72 24.51 -29.72
CA VAL A 2 3.77 24.46 -28.24
C VAL A 2 3.02 25.62 -27.59
N GLU A 3 2.02 25.24 -26.80
CA GLU A 3 1.17 26.07 -25.92
C GLU A 3 -0.07 26.67 -26.59
N GLU A 4 -1.25 26.12 -26.31
CA GLU A 4 -2.33 26.87 -25.65
C GLU A 4 -3.53 25.95 -25.29
N LEU A 5 -3.79 25.90 -23.99
CA LEU A 5 -5.05 25.62 -23.29
C LEU A 5 -5.78 24.27 -23.56
N ILE A 6 -5.28 23.23 -22.89
CA ILE A 6 -6.16 22.23 -22.28
C ILE A 6 -6.42 22.70 -20.84
N ASP A 7 -7.41 23.57 -20.68
CA ASP A 7 -8.01 23.89 -19.37
C ASP A 7 -9.11 22.87 -19.07
N THR A 8 -8.78 21.58 -19.19
CA THR A 8 -9.65 20.52 -18.67
C THR A 8 -9.22 20.28 -17.25
N GLY A 9 -10.16 20.38 -16.31
CA GLY A 9 -9.95 20.10 -14.89
C GLY A 9 -9.42 18.70 -14.69
N PHE A 10 -8.10 18.56 -14.80
CA PHE A 10 -7.37 17.33 -14.56
C PHE A 10 -7.06 17.33 -13.07
N ASN A 11 -7.82 16.55 -12.29
CA ASN A 11 -7.36 16.28 -10.93
C ASN A 11 -6.18 15.32 -11.06
N ARG A 12 -4.95 15.84 -10.90
CA ARG A 12 -3.71 15.07 -11.13
C ARG A 12 -3.52 13.93 -10.14
N GLU A 13 -4.20 13.98 -9.00
CA GLU A 13 -4.19 12.92 -8.01
C GLU A 13 -5.59 12.31 -7.87
N PRO A 14 -5.72 10.98 -7.98
CA PRO A 14 -6.97 10.30 -7.67
C PRO A 14 -7.38 10.58 -6.23
N VAL A 15 -8.65 10.86 -6.00
CA VAL A 15 -9.18 11.14 -4.65
C VAL A 15 -9.69 9.86 -4.04
N HIS A 16 -9.29 9.57 -2.81
CA HIS A 16 -9.82 8.47 -2.02
C HIS A 16 -11.06 8.93 -1.26
N LEU A 17 -12.17 8.24 -1.47
CA LEU A 17 -13.46 8.53 -0.84
C LEU A 17 -14.04 7.27 -0.20
N ARG A 18 -14.92 7.48 0.77
CA ARG A 18 -15.81 6.43 1.27
C ARG A 18 -17.15 6.59 0.56
N ALA A 19 -17.63 5.53 -0.06
CA ALA A 19 -18.93 5.47 -0.70
C ALA A 19 -19.80 4.38 -0.06
N LEU A 20 -21.09 4.44 -0.34
CA LEU A 20 -22.03 3.38 0.02
C LEU A 20 -22.23 2.49 -1.20
N ASP A 21 -22.14 1.17 -1.00
CA ASP A 21 -22.56 0.21 -2.02
C ASP A 21 -24.10 0.10 -2.07
N SER A 22 -24.61 -0.67 -3.05
CA SER A 22 -26.05 -0.86 -3.24
C SER A 22 -26.74 -1.61 -2.09
N SER A 23 -25.98 -2.25 -1.20
CA SER A 23 -26.47 -2.93 0.00
C SER A 23 -26.42 -2.05 1.26
N GLY A 24 -25.85 -0.84 1.16
CA GLY A 24 -25.66 0.08 2.29
C GLY A 24 -24.33 -0.13 3.04
N GLY A 25 -23.46 -1.03 2.57
CA GLY A 25 -22.11 -1.21 3.09
C GLY A 25 -21.19 -0.04 2.71
N THR A 26 -20.18 0.24 3.53
CA THR A 26 -19.18 1.27 3.20
C THR A 26 -18.03 0.64 2.42
N VAL A 27 -17.78 1.16 1.22
CA VAL A 27 -16.63 0.81 0.38
C VAL A 27 -15.66 1.97 0.27
N HIS A 28 -14.38 1.66 0.22
CA HIS A 28 -13.32 2.62 -0.10
C HIS A 28 -13.15 2.64 -1.61
N ILE A 29 -13.39 3.81 -2.21
CA ILE A 29 -13.21 4.00 -3.65
C ILE A 29 -12.10 5.00 -3.93
N GLN A 30 -11.38 4.78 -5.01
CA GLN A 30 -10.48 5.74 -5.61
C GLN A 30 -11.15 6.28 -6.86
N VAL A 31 -11.27 7.61 -6.95
CA VAL A 31 -11.95 8.29 -8.05
C VAL A 31 -10.98 9.21 -8.78
N ALA A 32 -10.86 9.02 -10.09
CA ALA A 32 -10.15 9.93 -10.98
C ALA A 32 -11.13 10.48 -12.02
N ASN A 33 -11.17 11.80 -12.17
CA ASN A 33 -12.10 12.48 -13.07
C ASN A 33 -11.31 13.17 -14.19
N SER A 34 -11.80 13.01 -15.41
CA SER A 34 -11.32 13.72 -16.59
C SER A 34 -12.51 14.35 -17.30
N MET A 35 -12.38 15.62 -17.65
CA MET A 35 -13.39 16.30 -18.46
C MET A 35 -12.88 16.40 -19.90
N LEU A 36 -13.68 15.93 -20.84
CA LEU A 36 -13.49 16.16 -22.26
C LEU A 36 -14.50 17.24 -22.68
N SER A 37 -14.01 18.32 -23.29
CA SER A 37 -14.86 19.38 -23.83
C SER A 37 -14.80 19.36 -25.35
N PRO A 38 -15.55 18.46 -26.03
CA PRO A 38 -15.71 18.54 -27.49
C PRO A 38 -16.41 19.87 -27.88
N PRO A 39 -16.31 20.31 -29.15
CA PRO A 39 -16.69 21.65 -29.58
C PRO A 39 -18.14 22.11 -29.27
N ASN A 40 -19.07 21.17 -28.98
CA ASN A 40 -20.48 21.45 -28.71
C ASN A 40 -21.04 20.73 -27.47
N ASP A 41 -20.19 20.11 -26.65
CA ASP A 41 -20.66 19.31 -25.51
C ASP A 41 -19.59 19.24 -24.39
N HIS A 42 -19.99 18.82 -23.19
CA HIS A 42 -19.08 18.55 -22.09
C HIS A 42 -19.29 17.10 -21.63
N LEU A 43 -18.30 16.25 -21.87
CA LEU A 43 -18.29 14.86 -21.44
C LEU A 43 -17.37 14.68 -20.23
N GLY A 44 -17.96 14.44 -19.06
CA GLY A 44 -17.21 13.98 -17.89
C GLY A 44 -16.98 12.47 -17.94
N ILE A 45 -15.73 12.04 -17.81
CA ILE A 45 -15.35 10.64 -17.62
C ILE A 45 -14.82 10.49 -16.19
N SER A 46 -15.38 9.54 -15.45
CA SER A 46 -14.93 9.18 -14.11
C SER A 46 -14.49 7.72 -14.09
N PHE A 47 -13.29 7.48 -13.56
CA PHE A 47 -12.81 6.15 -13.22
C PHE A 47 -13.01 5.95 -11.72
N ILE A 48 -13.73 4.90 -11.35
CA ILE A 48 -14.00 4.54 -9.96
C ILE A 48 -13.45 3.13 -9.76
N GLN A 49 -12.51 2.99 -8.83
CA GLN A 49 -11.96 1.70 -8.43
C GLN A 49 -12.32 1.43 -6.98
N ASP A 50 -12.92 0.27 -6.71
CA ASP A 50 -13.03 -0.23 -5.34
C ASP A 50 -11.64 -0.69 -4.87
N VAL A 51 -11.13 -0.04 -3.84
CA VAL A 51 -9.83 -0.33 -3.22
C VAL A 51 -9.99 -0.98 -1.85
N THR A 52 -11.22 -1.26 -1.40
CA THR A 52 -11.52 -1.95 -0.13
C THR A 52 -10.74 -3.26 -0.01
N PRO A 53 -10.75 -4.18 -1.01
CA PRO A 53 -10.07 -5.47 -0.88
C PRO A 53 -8.55 -5.33 -0.70
N ILE A 54 -7.93 -4.38 -1.40
CA ILE A 54 -6.49 -4.13 -1.32
C ILE A 54 -6.15 -3.55 0.06
N ARG A 55 -6.94 -2.60 0.55
CA ARG A 55 -6.74 -1.99 1.87
C ARG A 55 -6.90 -3.01 3.00
N GLU A 56 -7.94 -3.84 2.94
CA GLU A 56 -8.17 -4.88 3.95
C GLU A 56 -7.05 -5.92 3.99
N ALA A 57 -6.54 -6.33 2.83
CA ALA A 57 -5.40 -7.25 2.74
C ALA A 57 -4.13 -6.62 3.34
N LEU A 58 -3.84 -5.36 3.03
CA LEU A 58 -2.70 -4.62 3.59
C LEU A 58 -2.84 -4.44 5.11
N ASP A 59 -4.03 -4.06 5.58
CA ASP A 59 -4.30 -3.88 7.00
C ASP A 59 -4.17 -5.20 7.77
N GLN A 60 -4.63 -6.32 7.18
CA GLN A 60 -4.45 -7.64 7.75
C GLN A 60 -2.97 -8.03 7.84
N GLN A 61 -2.19 -7.80 6.78
CA GLN A 61 -0.75 -8.03 6.78
C GLN A 61 -0.05 -7.20 7.85
N ASN A 62 -0.38 -5.91 7.94
CA ASN A 62 0.18 -5.00 8.95
C ASN A 62 -0.16 -5.45 10.37
N ARG A 63 -1.38 -5.92 10.62
CA ARG A 63 -1.77 -6.48 11.93
C ARG A 63 -0.95 -7.73 12.28
N MET A 64 -0.69 -8.61 11.31
CA MET A 64 0.15 -9.78 11.54
C MET A 64 1.59 -9.40 11.87
N VAL A 65 2.18 -8.45 11.13
CA VAL A 65 3.53 -7.92 11.42
C VAL A 65 3.60 -7.31 12.82
N GLN A 66 2.64 -6.46 13.19
CA GLN A 66 2.58 -5.87 14.53
C GLN A 66 2.38 -6.89 15.64
N ALA A 67 1.67 -7.99 15.37
CA ALA A 67 1.52 -9.07 16.33
C ALA A 67 2.85 -9.81 16.53
N MET A 68 3.58 -10.14 15.45
CA MET A 68 4.90 -10.78 15.51
C MET A 68 5.95 -9.92 16.24
N ASP A 69 5.88 -8.59 16.09
CA ASP A 69 6.78 -7.65 16.80
C ASP A 69 6.58 -7.64 18.32
N ARG A 70 5.41 -8.05 18.79
CA ARG A 70 5.09 -8.14 20.23
C ARG A 70 5.44 -9.50 20.84
N VAL A 71 5.75 -10.51 20.02
CA VAL A 71 6.15 -11.83 20.51
C VAL A 71 7.53 -11.73 21.19
N GLU A 72 7.69 -12.37 22.35
CA GLU A 72 8.96 -12.39 23.09
C GLU A 72 9.98 -13.37 22.49
N ASP A 73 9.51 -14.38 21.78
CA ASP A 73 10.36 -15.31 21.02
C ASP A 73 10.99 -14.63 19.80
N THR A 74 12.22 -15.04 19.49
CA THR A 74 12.94 -14.62 18.29
C THR A 74 12.21 -15.13 17.04
N VAL A 75 11.75 -14.20 16.19
CA VAL A 75 11.12 -14.51 14.89
C VAL A 75 11.92 -13.84 13.78
N VAL A 76 12.37 -14.65 12.82
CA VAL A 76 13.07 -14.21 11.61
C VAL A 76 12.45 -14.89 10.40
N LEU A 77 12.17 -14.13 9.35
CA LEU A 77 11.72 -14.65 8.07
C LEU A 77 12.78 -14.38 7.00
N ALA A 78 13.02 -15.39 6.17
CA ALA A 78 13.97 -15.35 5.09
C ALA A 78 13.34 -15.85 3.78
N ASP A 79 13.84 -15.35 2.65
CA ASP A 79 13.41 -15.78 1.33
C ASP A 79 13.89 -17.21 1.00
N SER A 80 13.54 -17.71 -0.18
CA SER A 80 13.95 -19.05 -0.66
C SER A 80 15.47 -19.25 -0.76
N MET A 81 16.26 -18.17 -0.78
CA MET A 81 17.73 -18.20 -0.77
C MET A 81 18.31 -18.03 0.64
N GLY A 82 17.46 -17.97 1.67
CA GLY A 82 17.85 -17.78 3.06
C GLY A 82 18.24 -16.34 3.40
N ARG A 83 17.89 -15.35 2.57
CA ARG A 83 18.14 -13.93 2.87
C ARG A 83 17.03 -13.39 3.75
N ILE A 84 17.40 -12.81 4.88
CA ILE A 84 16.48 -12.25 5.87
C ILE A 84 15.76 -11.05 5.26
N PHE A 85 14.43 -11.03 5.31
CA PHE A 85 13.62 -9.86 4.92
C PHE A 85 12.77 -9.32 6.07
N TYR A 86 12.72 -10.02 7.20
CA TYR A 86 12.04 -9.59 8.41
C TYR A 86 12.70 -10.20 9.65
N ALA A 87 12.86 -9.40 10.69
CA ALA A 87 13.28 -9.83 12.03
C ALA A 87 12.46 -9.02 13.05
N ASN A 88 11.80 -9.70 13.98
CA ASN A 88 10.98 -9.03 14.98
C ASN A 88 11.86 -8.32 16.04
N ALA A 89 11.23 -7.47 16.87
CA ALA A 89 11.95 -6.72 17.89
C ALA A 89 12.68 -7.63 18.91
N ALA A 90 12.14 -8.83 19.21
CA ALA A 90 12.81 -9.79 20.08
C ALA A 90 14.10 -10.35 19.45
N ALA A 91 14.09 -10.69 18.17
CA ALA A 91 15.27 -11.14 17.45
C ALA A 91 16.41 -10.12 17.55
N LEU A 92 16.12 -8.85 17.23
CA LEU A 92 17.12 -7.78 17.27
C LEU A 92 17.68 -7.56 18.69
N ARG A 93 16.82 -7.59 19.73
CA ARG A 93 17.26 -7.48 21.13
C ARG A 93 18.11 -8.66 21.58
N ASN A 94 17.72 -9.88 21.22
CA ASN A 94 18.36 -11.10 21.68
C ASN A 94 19.72 -11.33 20.99
N THR A 95 19.85 -10.93 19.72
CA THR A 95 21.08 -11.11 18.96
C THR A 95 22.00 -9.89 19.02
N GLY A 96 21.45 -8.71 19.38
CA GLY A 96 22.18 -7.45 19.45
C GLY A 96 22.43 -6.77 18.10
N TYR A 97 21.84 -7.28 17.02
CA TYR A 97 21.96 -6.69 15.69
C TYR A 97 20.87 -5.63 15.46
N ALA A 98 21.21 -4.57 14.74
CA ALA A 98 20.23 -3.63 14.19
C ALA A 98 19.52 -4.23 12.97
N LEU A 99 18.32 -3.73 12.67
CA LEU A 99 17.51 -4.24 11.56
C LEU A 99 18.25 -4.08 10.22
N GLU A 100 18.92 -2.95 10.03
CA GLU A 100 19.67 -2.61 8.82
C GLU A 100 20.88 -3.52 8.61
N GLU A 101 21.41 -4.12 9.67
CA GLU A 101 22.54 -5.03 9.61
C GLU A 101 22.14 -6.43 9.16
N VAL A 102 20.89 -6.83 9.44
CA VAL A 102 20.38 -8.18 9.18
C VAL A 102 19.60 -8.29 7.87
N LEU A 103 18.94 -7.21 7.41
CA LEU A 103 18.17 -7.24 6.18
C LEU A 103 19.04 -7.59 4.96
N GLY A 104 18.59 -8.54 4.15
CA GLY A 104 19.28 -9.06 2.97
C GLY A 104 20.46 -10.00 3.27
N ARG A 105 20.84 -10.18 4.54
CA ARG A 105 21.90 -11.09 4.96
C ARG A 105 21.40 -12.53 5.04
N PRO A 106 22.28 -13.52 4.89
CA PRO A 106 21.90 -14.91 5.05
C PRO A 106 21.56 -15.24 6.51
N LEU A 107 20.60 -16.14 6.75
CA LEU A 107 20.12 -16.50 8.10
C LEU A 107 21.23 -16.96 9.07
N HIS A 108 22.32 -17.53 8.56
CA HIS A 108 23.42 -18.03 9.38
C HIS A 108 24.23 -16.95 10.11
N ILE A 109 23.96 -15.65 9.89
CA ILE A 109 24.60 -14.58 10.68
C ILE A 109 24.26 -14.67 12.18
N PHE A 110 23.19 -15.39 12.54
CA PHE A 110 22.76 -15.57 13.93
C PHE A 110 23.30 -16.85 14.59
N ILE A 111 24.11 -17.66 13.88
CA ILE A 111 24.56 -19.00 14.30
C ILE A 111 26.08 -19.00 14.51
#